data_AF-A0A2R6X2V7-F1
#
_entry.id   AF-A0A2R6X2V7-F1
#
_cell.length_a   1.000
_cell.length_b   1.000
_cell.length_c   1.000
_cell.angle_alpha   90.00
_cell.angle_beta   90.00
_cell.angle_gamma   90.00
#
_symmetry.space_group_name_H-M   'P 1'
#
loop_
_entity.id
_entity.type
_entity.pdbx_description
1 polymer ?
#
loop_
_entity_poly.entity_id
_entity_poly.type
_entity_poly.pdbx_seq_one_letter_code
_entity_poly.pdbx_strand_id
1 'polypeptide(L)'
;MTSSQTEPLLKDSTHQGVLYPDTDGREEWSQKKSQQWATWAQFVVPPASDGPIVASGQEIRQAAVQDPYHAYLYAALVTPENTADVTVGGHGGIPPVKPVFDALTPAELQSVQGLQEEEIRNLLCEHVDGQCCWNRNPAHKWPIKKVEDCNAYVGTLETFIEERDLTEDVEAYTGDAYASKEYGRAPGAWEVDMRDEFPLLFTPRKEARLKLPFSQRVENCGDCSGRGEVLCPPCHADVAPGQFRPGRTSKCTVCHGRGLIAHHDGSDTECQRCQGRGSLFCFHCNSRGLVKCLKCDGHGALLYSRTLIVRWSTLVNKKVSASSYAASVPDDVFNEASTVQLYANQANQCKPVIFPNSYGLSKLSADLFTYNSPIPPAARVICQRHQLRMNPVTRVVMADGEKSFEFFVVGLGKEIYLKNYPNGCSGFCCCLQMCAIS
;
A
#
# COMPACT_ATOMS: atom_id res chain seq x y z
N MET A 1 -4.61 49.73 32.56
CA MET A 1 -4.65 48.31 32.93
C MET A 1 -3.37 47.66 32.42
N THR A 2 -2.43 47.50 33.36
CA THR A 2 -1.29 46.57 33.42
C THR A 2 -0.51 46.23 32.15
N SER A 3 0.67 46.86 32.08
CA SER A 3 1.93 46.43 31.46
C SER A 3 2.60 45.24 32.18
N SER A 4 3.50 44.54 31.48
CA SER A 4 4.83 44.01 31.90
C SER A 4 5.05 42.62 31.28
N GLN A 5 5.92 42.43 30.28
CA GLN A 5 7.39 42.29 30.35
C GLN A 5 7.88 41.36 31.46
N THR A 6 8.49 40.22 31.08
CA THR A 6 9.81 39.73 31.54
C THR A 6 10.18 38.36 30.94
N GLU A 7 11.22 38.32 30.11
CA GLU A 7 12.33 37.35 30.26
C GLU A 7 13.39 38.04 31.16
N PRO A 8 14.48 37.42 31.69
CA PRO A 8 15.08 36.09 31.43
C PRO A 8 15.54 35.35 32.72
N LEU A 9 16.17 34.15 32.61
CA LEU A 9 17.50 33.84 33.21
C LEU A 9 17.85 32.33 33.24
N LEU A 10 19.16 32.11 33.04
CA LEU A 10 19.94 30.89 32.99
C LEU A 10 20.28 30.28 34.37
N LYS A 11 20.65 28.98 34.35
CA LYS A 11 21.61 28.24 35.23
C LYS A 11 21.12 27.86 36.64
N ASP A 12 21.52 26.75 37.28
CA ASP A 12 22.52 25.71 37.01
C ASP A 12 22.19 24.42 37.80
N SER A 13 22.72 23.31 37.29
CA SER A 13 23.08 21.99 37.88
C SER A 13 22.71 21.63 39.34
N THR A 14 22.27 20.37 39.56
CA THR A 14 23.07 19.37 40.32
C THR A 14 22.51 17.94 40.24
N HIS A 15 23.42 17.01 39.87
CA HIS A 15 23.49 15.57 40.10
C HIS A 15 22.37 14.83 40.88
N GLN A 16 21.85 13.74 40.30
CA GLN A 16 21.98 12.35 40.79
C GLN A 16 21.16 11.34 39.96
N GLY A 17 21.76 10.18 39.64
CA GLY A 17 21.03 8.92 39.48
C GLY A 17 20.61 8.49 38.07
N VAL A 18 21.48 7.75 37.39
CA VAL A 18 21.20 6.94 36.21
C VAL A 18 20.30 5.76 36.61
N LEU A 19 19.09 5.65 36.04
CA LEU A 19 18.32 4.40 35.95
C LEU A 19 17.52 4.39 34.65
N TYR A 20 17.91 3.52 33.72
CA TYR A 20 17.12 3.13 32.56
C TYR A 20 15.90 2.33 33.03
N PRO A 21 14.69 2.54 32.49
CA PRO A 21 13.68 1.50 32.44
C PRO A 21 13.89 0.64 31.17
N ASP A 22 14.05 -0.65 31.42
CA ASP A 22 14.16 -1.74 30.45
C ASP A 22 13.21 -1.60 29.27
N THR A 23 13.80 -1.71 28.09
CA THR A 23 13.14 -2.15 26.87
C THR A 23 12.83 -3.63 26.99
N ASP A 24 11.61 -3.99 27.35
CA ASP A 24 11.15 -5.36 27.21
C ASP A 24 9.69 -5.39 26.74
N GLY A 25 9.44 -6.17 25.67
CA GLY A 25 8.09 -6.57 25.28
C GLY A 25 7.49 -5.92 24.03
N ARG A 26 8.27 -5.70 22.96
CA ARG A 26 7.70 -5.43 21.61
C ARG A 26 8.29 -6.37 20.55
N GLU A 27 7.50 -7.40 20.23
CA GLU A 27 7.27 -7.94 18.88
C GLU A 27 8.47 -8.49 18.12
N GLU A 28 8.87 -9.71 18.46
CA GLU A 28 9.67 -10.56 17.58
C GLU A 28 8.78 -11.62 16.89
N TRP A 29 7.79 -11.15 16.13
CA TRP A 29 7.19 -11.88 14.99
C TRP A 29 6.67 -10.90 13.92
N SER A 30 7.31 -9.73 13.78
CA SER A 30 6.91 -8.69 12.80
C SER A 30 8.09 -7.90 12.19
N GLN A 31 9.29 -8.47 12.16
CA GLN A 31 10.50 -7.77 11.64
C GLN A 31 11.17 -8.40 10.41
N LYS A 32 10.51 -9.30 9.67
CA LYS A 32 11.00 -9.72 8.33
C LYS A 32 10.08 -9.45 7.14
N LYS A 33 8.91 -8.84 7.31
CA LYS A 33 8.06 -8.39 6.17
C LYS A 33 7.29 -7.07 6.41
N SER A 34 7.74 -6.21 7.32
CA SER A 34 7.01 -4.98 7.73
C SER A 34 7.51 -3.67 7.09
N GLN A 35 8.23 -3.73 5.96
CA GLN A 35 8.55 -2.55 5.15
C GLN A 35 7.88 -2.62 3.78
N GLN A 36 6.55 -2.74 3.73
CA GLN A 36 5.79 -2.31 2.53
C GLN A 36 4.25 -2.28 2.68
N TRP A 37 3.65 -1.82 3.79
CA TRP A 37 2.23 -1.38 3.76
C TRP A 37 1.79 -0.66 5.05
N ALA A 38 2.52 0.37 5.47
CA ALA A 38 2.03 1.27 6.52
C ALA A 38 1.48 2.57 5.89
N THR A 39 0.20 2.56 5.49
CA THR A 39 -0.69 3.73 5.56
C THR A 39 -2.12 3.32 5.17
N TRP A 40 -3.09 3.82 5.95
CA TRP A 40 -4.55 3.86 5.71
C TRP A 40 -5.42 2.86 6.48
N ALA A 41 -5.37 2.95 7.81
CA ALA A 41 -6.51 2.65 8.66
C ALA A 41 -7.09 3.98 9.19
N GLN A 42 -8.13 4.50 8.55
CA GLN A 42 -9.10 5.38 9.19
C GLN A 42 -10.47 4.71 9.02
N PHE A 43 -10.81 3.86 9.99
CA PHE A 43 -12.13 3.29 10.11
C PHE A 43 -13.09 4.37 10.59
N VAL A 44 -14.06 4.73 9.76
CA VAL A 44 -15.31 5.34 10.23
C VAL A 44 -16.20 4.17 10.64
N VAL A 45 -16.45 4.03 11.94
CA VAL A 45 -17.48 3.14 12.48
C VAL A 45 -18.85 3.80 12.21
N PRO A 46 -19.75 3.20 11.42
CA PRO A 46 -21.12 3.69 11.31
C PRO A 46 -21.90 3.38 12.60
N PRO A 47 -22.86 4.23 13.00
CA PRO A 47 -23.69 3.96 14.16
C PRO A 47 -24.59 2.75 13.93
N ALA A 48 -24.90 2.05 15.02
CA ALA A 48 -25.69 0.83 15.05
C ALA A 48 -27.13 1.07 14.58
N SER A 49 -27.47 0.51 13.41
CA SER A 49 -28.79 -0.02 13.09
C SER A 49 -28.63 -1.00 11.93
N ASP A 50 -29.21 -2.19 12.08
CA ASP A 50 -29.04 -3.43 11.29
C ASP A 50 -27.78 -4.23 11.64
N GLY A 51 -27.98 -5.32 12.39
CA GLY A 51 -26.94 -6.31 12.66
C GLY A 51 -26.35 -6.88 11.37
N PRO A 52 -25.12 -7.43 11.41
CA PRO A 52 -24.50 -8.00 10.22
C PRO A 52 -25.38 -9.13 9.70
N ILE A 53 -25.90 -8.97 8.48
CA ILE A 53 -26.68 -10.00 7.81
C ILE A 53 -25.69 -11.01 7.27
N VAL A 54 -25.31 -11.96 8.13
CA VAL A 54 -24.36 -13.04 7.86
C VAL A 54 -25.12 -14.19 7.20
N ALA A 55 -24.64 -14.68 6.07
CA ALA A 55 -25.20 -15.85 5.42
C ALA A 55 -24.91 -17.11 6.23
N SER A 56 -25.94 -17.86 6.62
CA SER A 56 -25.75 -19.14 7.30
C SER A 56 -25.27 -20.22 6.31
N GLY A 57 -24.49 -21.20 6.79
CA GLY A 57 -24.06 -22.33 5.95
C GLY A 57 -25.24 -23.11 5.36
N GLN A 58 -26.39 -23.11 6.05
CA GLN A 58 -27.62 -23.75 5.58
C GLN A 58 -28.32 -22.95 4.47
N GLU A 59 -28.35 -21.62 4.56
CA GLU A 59 -28.85 -20.75 3.48
C GLU A 59 -28.08 -21.00 2.17
N ILE A 60 -26.75 -21.13 2.26
CA ILE A 60 -25.89 -21.42 1.10
C ILE A 60 -26.14 -22.83 0.54
N ARG A 61 -26.32 -23.84 1.40
CA ARG A 61 -26.66 -25.20 0.96
C ARG A 61 -28.03 -25.27 0.30
N GLN A 62 -29.04 -24.61 0.87
CA GLN A 62 -30.35 -24.45 0.25
C GLN A 62 -30.25 -23.65 -1.04
N ALA A 63 -29.23 -22.78 -1.15
CA ALA A 63 -29.00 -22.00 -2.34
C ALA A 63 -28.60 -22.77 -3.57
N ALA A 64 -27.80 -23.79 -3.36
CA ALA A 64 -27.40 -24.71 -4.41
C ALA A 64 -28.57 -25.59 -4.87
N VAL A 65 -29.59 -25.81 -4.03
CA VAL A 65 -30.69 -26.78 -4.26
C VAL A 65 -31.87 -26.22 -5.08
N GLN A 66 -32.13 -24.91 -5.04
CA GLN A 66 -33.31 -24.29 -5.68
C GLN A 66 -33.01 -23.60 -7.03
N ASP A 67 -31.86 -23.89 -7.63
CA ASP A 67 -31.44 -23.31 -8.91
C ASP A 67 -32.20 -23.96 -10.09
N PRO A 68 -32.98 -23.19 -10.90
CA PRO A 68 -33.74 -23.69 -12.04
C PRO A 68 -32.89 -24.18 -13.23
N TYR A 69 -31.56 -24.04 -13.17
CA TYR A 69 -30.65 -24.69 -14.14
C TYR A 69 -30.31 -26.12 -13.68
N HIS A 70 -31.27 -27.03 -13.87
CA HIS A 70 -31.18 -28.42 -13.36
C HIS A 70 -30.84 -29.45 -14.44
N ALA A 71 -29.91 -30.38 -14.11
CA ALA A 71 -29.93 -31.83 -14.36
C ALA A 71 -28.52 -32.45 -14.43
N TYR A 72 -27.48 -31.69 -14.78
CA TYR A 72 -26.12 -32.24 -14.99
C TYR A 72 -25.04 -31.64 -14.06
N LEU A 73 -25.40 -30.71 -13.18
CA LEU A 73 -24.48 -29.95 -12.31
C LEU A 73 -24.37 -30.47 -10.85
N TYR A 74 -25.17 -31.47 -10.45
CA TYR A 74 -25.13 -32.07 -9.11
C TYR A 74 -25.31 -33.60 -9.13
N ALA A 75 -24.63 -34.29 -10.03
CA ALA A 75 -24.72 -35.75 -10.17
C ALA A 75 -24.29 -36.55 -8.91
N ALA A 76 -23.80 -35.88 -7.85
CA ALA A 76 -23.41 -36.52 -6.59
C ALA A 76 -24.43 -36.38 -5.44
N LEU A 77 -25.58 -35.73 -5.65
CA LEU A 77 -26.58 -35.50 -4.61
C LEU A 77 -27.97 -36.08 -4.92
N VAL A 78 -28.13 -36.84 -6.01
CA VAL A 78 -29.36 -37.58 -6.30
C VAL A 78 -29.03 -39.07 -6.32
N THR A 79 -29.74 -39.85 -5.49
CA THR A 79 -29.68 -41.31 -5.50
C THR A 79 -30.00 -41.86 -6.90
N PRO A 80 -29.35 -42.95 -7.34
CA PRO A 80 -29.31 -43.31 -8.76
C PRO A 80 -30.57 -44.07 -9.19
N GLU A 81 -31.69 -43.40 -9.39
CA GLU A 81 -32.82 -43.96 -10.15
C GLU A 81 -33.47 -42.88 -11.03
N ASN A 82 -33.50 -43.16 -12.34
CA ASN A 82 -34.17 -42.42 -13.43
C ASN A 82 -33.35 -41.36 -14.18
N THR A 83 -32.41 -41.83 -15.00
CA THR A 83 -32.00 -41.15 -16.24
C THR A 83 -32.89 -41.60 -17.40
N ALA A 84 -33.80 -40.74 -17.87
CA ALA A 84 -34.38 -40.85 -19.20
C ALA A 84 -34.71 -39.46 -19.76
N ASP A 85 -34.14 -39.19 -20.93
CA ASP A 85 -34.49 -38.19 -21.97
C ASP A 85 -34.96 -36.80 -21.55
N VAL A 86 -34.26 -35.74 -22.02
CA VAL A 86 -34.88 -34.65 -22.81
C VAL A 86 -33.83 -33.98 -23.72
N THR A 87 -34.16 -33.94 -25.00
CA THR A 87 -33.50 -33.26 -26.14
C THR A 87 -33.52 -31.72 -26.07
N VAL A 88 -32.44 -31.11 -26.55
CA VAL A 88 -32.18 -29.65 -26.64
C VAL A 88 -33.02 -28.97 -27.75
N GLY A 89 -33.69 -27.87 -27.40
CA GLY A 89 -34.23 -26.87 -28.34
C GLY A 89 -33.77 -25.46 -27.93
N GLY A 90 -33.19 -24.71 -28.88
CA GLY A 90 -32.43 -23.48 -28.61
C GLY A 90 -33.24 -22.19 -28.45
N HIS A 91 -32.55 -21.13 -27.99
CA HIS A 91 -32.56 -19.77 -28.53
C HIS A 91 -31.57 -18.90 -27.72
N GLY A 92 -31.04 -17.85 -28.37
CA GLY A 92 -29.88 -17.07 -27.95
C GLY A 92 -29.94 -16.51 -26.52
N GLY A 93 -28.86 -16.75 -25.78
CA GLY A 93 -28.61 -16.19 -24.47
C GLY A 93 -27.09 -16.00 -24.32
N ILE A 94 -26.72 -14.96 -23.58
CA ILE A 94 -25.39 -14.64 -23.09
C ILE A 94 -24.61 -15.94 -22.80
N PRO A 95 -23.35 -16.11 -23.24
CA PRO A 95 -22.61 -17.33 -22.94
C PRO A 95 -22.62 -17.56 -21.43
N PRO A 96 -23.00 -18.75 -20.95
CA PRO A 96 -23.11 -19.02 -19.53
C PRO A 96 -21.75 -18.79 -18.89
N VAL A 97 -21.72 -17.90 -17.90
CA VAL A 97 -20.58 -17.77 -16.98
C VAL A 97 -20.44 -19.14 -16.33
N LYS A 98 -19.34 -19.85 -16.61
CA LYS A 98 -19.03 -21.10 -15.92
C LYS A 98 -18.98 -20.81 -14.41
N PRO A 99 -19.87 -21.40 -13.59
CA PRO A 99 -19.66 -21.36 -12.15
C PRO A 99 -18.39 -22.16 -11.84
N VAL A 100 -17.48 -21.56 -11.07
CA VAL A 100 -16.19 -22.17 -10.68
C VAL A 100 -16.38 -23.30 -9.64
N PHE A 101 -17.61 -23.75 -9.39
CA PHE A 101 -17.87 -24.94 -8.58
C PHE A 101 -17.41 -26.24 -9.24
N ASP A 102 -17.12 -26.24 -10.55
CA ASP A 102 -16.42 -27.33 -11.25
C ASP A 102 -14.96 -27.51 -10.78
N ALA A 103 -14.43 -26.61 -9.93
CA ALA A 103 -13.02 -26.60 -9.53
C ALA A 103 -12.74 -27.08 -8.10
N LEU A 104 -13.77 -27.35 -7.27
CA LEU A 104 -13.53 -27.90 -5.93
C LEU A 104 -13.21 -29.39 -6.05
N THR A 105 -12.04 -29.76 -5.58
CA THR A 105 -11.65 -31.15 -5.39
C THR A 105 -12.61 -31.83 -4.39
N PRO A 106 -12.80 -33.15 -4.48
CA PRO A 106 -13.56 -33.91 -3.48
C PRO A 106 -13.11 -33.64 -2.03
N ALA A 107 -11.82 -33.37 -1.82
CA ALA A 107 -11.25 -33.00 -0.53
C ALA A 107 -11.74 -31.63 -0.02
N GLU A 108 -11.83 -30.63 -0.90
CA GLU A 108 -12.38 -29.31 -0.55
C GLU A 108 -13.87 -29.40 -0.24
N LEU A 109 -14.62 -30.22 -0.99
CA LEU A 109 -16.04 -30.46 -0.72
C LEU A 109 -16.26 -31.12 0.65
N GLN A 110 -15.41 -32.09 1.00
CA GLN A 110 -15.45 -32.79 2.28
C GLN A 110 -15.00 -31.91 3.46
N SER A 111 -14.13 -30.92 3.23
CA SER A 111 -13.74 -29.92 4.23
C SER A 111 -14.80 -28.84 4.48
N VAL A 112 -15.72 -28.63 3.52
CA VAL A 112 -16.88 -27.74 3.64
C VAL A 112 -18.08 -28.47 4.26
N GLN A 113 -18.11 -29.80 4.19
CA GLN A 113 -19.02 -30.62 4.98
C GLN A 113 -18.60 -30.56 6.45
N GLY A 114 -19.56 -30.31 7.34
CA GLY A 114 -19.30 -30.08 8.77
C GLY A 114 -18.36 -31.14 9.36
N LEU A 115 -17.36 -30.66 10.11
CA LEU A 115 -16.34 -31.53 10.72
C LEU A 115 -17.01 -32.51 11.69
N GLN A 116 -16.67 -33.79 11.56
CA GLN A 116 -17.14 -34.81 12.47
C GLN A 116 -16.42 -34.68 13.82
N GLU A 117 -17.10 -35.10 14.90
CA GLU A 117 -16.54 -34.96 16.26
C GLU A 117 -15.16 -35.64 16.40
N GLU A 118 -14.99 -36.80 15.79
CA GLU A 118 -13.72 -37.55 15.80
C GLU A 118 -12.60 -36.78 15.10
N GLU A 119 -12.89 -36.14 13.97
CA GLU A 119 -11.92 -35.33 13.24
C GLU A 119 -11.54 -34.07 14.02
N ILE A 120 -12.52 -33.37 14.60
CA ILE A 120 -12.29 -32.21 15.47
C ILE A 120 -11.37 -32.60 16.63
N ARG A 121 -11.63 -33.74 17.27
CA ARG A 121 -10.84 -34.24 18.40
C ARG A 121 -9.42 -34.58 17.97
N ASN A 122 -9.23 -35.24 16.83
CA ASN A 122 -7.90 -35.57 16.32
C ASN A 122 -7.06 -34.33 16.04
N LEU A 123 -7.63 -33.32 15.36
CA LEU A 123 -6.96 -32.05 15.07
C LEU A 123 -6.53 -31.32 16.35
N LEU A 124 -7.42 -31.26 17.35
CA LEU A 124 -7.10 -30.64 18.64
C LEU A 124 -6.00 -31.41 19.38
N CYS A 125 -6.08 -32.75 19.41
CA CYS A 125 -5.08 -33.58 20.07
C CYS A 125 -3.70 -33.43 19.41
N GLU A 126 -3.62 -33.45 18.08
CA GLU A 126 -2.37 -33.25 17.35
C GLU A 126 -1.74 -31.88 17.67
N HIS A 127 -2.57 -30.83 17.68
CA HIS A 127 -2.11 -29.49 18.03
C HIS A 127 -1.58 -29.42 19.48
N VAL A 128 -2.32 -29.96 20.45
CA VAL A 128 -1.96 -29.92 21.87
C VAL A 128 -0.77 -30.82 22.18
N ASP A 129 -0.64 -31.96 21.50
CA ASP A 129 0.44 -32.91 21.72
C ASP A 129 1.79 -32.36 21.24
N GLY A 130 1.78 -31.41 20.28
CA GLY A 130 2.95 -30.64 19.85
C GLY A 130 3.38 -29.52 20.80
N GLN A 131 2.54 -29.13 21.77
CA GLN A 131 2.85 -28.05 22.72
C GLN A 131 3.45 -28.60 24.02
N CYS A 132 4.62 -28.08 24.40
CA CYS A 132 5.27 -28.48 25.64
C CYS A 132 4.48 -27.94 26.85
N CYS A 133 4.39 -28.75 27.91
CA CYS A 133 3.75 -28.40 29.19
C CYS A 133 2.21 -28.22 29.15
N TRP A 134 1.54 -28.51 28.02
CA TRP A 134 0.08 -28.46 27.95
C TRP A 134 -0.55 -29.72 28.54
N ASN A 135 -1.62 -29.55 29.31
CA ASN A 135 -2.36 -30.68 29.86
C ASN A 135 -3.10 -31.37 28.72
N ARG A 136 -2.83 -32.65 28.47
CA ARG A 136 -3.51 -33.38 27.37
C ARG A 136 -4.96 -33.75 27.71
N ASN A 137 -5.33 -33.80 29.00
CA ASN A 137 -6.65 -34.29 29.40
C ASN A 137 -7.84 -33.51 28.80
N PRO A 138 -7.84 -32.15 28.75
CA PRO A 138 -8.95 -31.40 28.15
C PRO A 138 -9.17 -31.71 26.67
N ALA A 139 -8.11 -31.87 25.88
CA ALA A 139 -8.24 -32.22 24.46
C ALA A 139 -8.71 -33.66 24.26
N HIS A 140 -8.10 -34.60 24.99
CA HIS A 140 -8.35 -36.02 24.79
C HIS A 140 -9.68 -36.49 25.40
N LYS A 141 -10.12 -35.92 26.52
CA LYS A 141 -11.22 -36.47 27.34
C LYS A 141 -12.44 -35.58 27.50
N TRP A 142 -12.34 -34.26 27.38
CA TRP A 142 -13.51 -33.42 27.61
C TRP A 142 -14.54 -33.64 26.48
N PRO A 143 -15.85 -33.66 26.80
CA PRO A 143 -16.88 -33.78 25.78
C PRO A 143 -17.04 -32.47 24.99
N ILE A 144 -17.24 -32.62 23.68
CA ILE A 144 -17.59 -31.49 22.80
C ILE A 144 -19.06 -31.14 23.09
N LYS A 145 -19.30 -29.91 23.55
CA LYS A 145 -20.64 -29.41 23.89
C LYS A 145 -21.31 -28.71 22.72
N LYS A 146 -20.53 -28.02 21.90
CA LYS A 146 -21.06 -27.23 20.79
C LYS A 146 -20.07 -27.21 19.62
N VAL A 147 -20.60 -27.32 18.42
CA VAL A 147 -19.89 -27.14 17.15
C VAL A 147 -20.72 -26.17 16.31
N GLU A 148 -20.14 -25.01 15.96
CA GLU A 148 -20.83 -23.93 15.27
C GLU A 148 -20.06 -23.48 14.03
N ASP A 149 -20.72 -23.49 12.87
CA ASP A 149 -20.18 -22.94 11.63
C ASP A 149 -20.20 -21.40 11.71
N CYS A 150 -19.02 -20.80 11.75
CA CYS A 150 -18.78 -19.36 11.89
C CYS A 150 -18.07 -18.79 10.66
N ASN A 151 -18.41 -19.26 9.45
CA ASN A 151 -17.70 -18.88 8.22
C ASN A 151 -17.55 -17.35 8.07
N ALA A 152 -16.39 -16.93 7.55
CA ALA A 152 -16.13 -15.57 7.16
C ALA A 152 -16.13 -15.44 5.63
N TYR A 153 -16.80 -14.43 5.09
CA TYR A 153 -16.89 -14.18 3.65
C TYR A 153 -16.10 -12.94 3.30
N VAL A 154 -15.25 -13.07 2.29
CA VAL A 154 -14.39 -11.99 1.82
C VAL A 154 -14.77 -11.66 0.39
N GLY A 155 -15.22 -10.43 0.18
CA GLY A 155 -15.46 -9.88 -1.13
C GLY A 155 -14.34 -8.93 -1.54
N THR A 156 -13.92 -9.03 -2.79
CA THR A 156 -12.91 -8.14 -3.39
C THR A 156 -13.37 -7.65 -4.75
N LEU A 157 -13.23 -6.35 -4.99
CA LEU A 157 -13.36 -5.72 -6.29
C LEU A 157 -12.05 -5.00 -6.59
N GLU A 158 -11.25 -5.59 -7.47
CA GLU A 158 -10.01 -5.02 -7.96
C GLU A 158 -10.29 -4.28 -9.26
N THR A 159 -9.90 -3.00 -9.33
CA THR A 159 -10.04 -2.16 -10.52
C THR A 159 -8.65 -1.80 -11.00
N PHE A 160 -8.26 -2.38 -12.15
CA PHE A 160 -6.99 -2.11 -12.80
C PHE A 160 -7.13 -0.89 -13.70
N ILE A 161 -6.34 0.14 -13.42
CA ILE A 161 -6.42 1.45 -14.07
C ILE A 161 -5.10 1.83 -14.74
N GLU A 162 -5.21 2.71 -15.73
CA GLU A 162 -4.10 3.40 -16.35
C GLU A 162 -4.31 4.91 -16.28
N GLU A 163 -3.31 5.61 -15.76
CA GLU A 163 -3.25 7.07 -15.70
C GLU A 163 -2.12 7.55 -16.59
N ARG A 164 -2.34 8.65 -17.31
CA ARG A 164 -1.33 9.28 -18.14
C ARG A 164 -1.23 10.76 -17.82
N ASP A 165 0.01 11.23 -17.70
CA ASP A 165 0.32 12.62 -17.44
C ASP A 165 1.46 13.12 -18.34
N LEU A 166 1.46 14.42 -18.64
CA LEU A 166 2.50 15.08 -19.41
C LEU A 166 3.22 16.08 -18.53
N THR A 167 4.50 15.82 -18.31
CA THR A 167 5.38 16.72 -17.58
C THR A 167 6.31 17.43 -18.55
N GLU A 168 6.69 18.66 -18.21
CA GLU A 168 7.65 19.44 -18.98
C GLU A 168 9.01 19.42 -18.27
N ASP A 169 10.01 18.92 -18.98
CA ASP A 169 11.39 18.89 -18.55
C ASP A 169 12.14 20.07 -19.18
N VAL A 170 12.98 20.74 -18.38
CA VAL A 170 13.75 21.90 -18.78
C VAL A 170 15.22 21.65 -18.49
N GLU A 171 16.05 21.73 -19.52
CA GLU A 171 17.50 21.55 -19.44
C GLU A 171 18.26 22.69 -20.12
N ALA A 172 19.53 22.90 -19.76
CA ALA A 172 20.37 23.88 -20.44
C ALA A 172 20.61 23.45 -21.89
N TYR A 173 20.41 24.36 -22.85
CA TYR A 173 20.60 24.03 -24.25
C TYR A 173 22.06 24.22 -24.68
N THR A 174 22.75 23.12 -24.95
CA THR A 174 24.18 23.07 -25.31
C THR A 174 24.47 23.39 -26.78
N GLY A 175 23.45 23.52 -27.62
CA GLY A 175 23.60 23.72 -29.07
C GLY A 175 23.46 22.44 -29.90
N ASP A 176 23.14 21.32 -29.27
CA ASP A 176 22.93 20.04 -29.95
C ASP A 176 21.72 20.07 -30.89
N ALA A 177 21.83 19.37 -32.02
CA ALA A 177 20.69 19.21 -32.93
C ALA A 177 19.55 18.47 -32.20
N TYR A 178 18.36 19.06 -32.20
CA TYR A 178 17.17 18.47 -31.61
C TYR A 178 16.08 18.27 -32.67
N ALA A 179 15.17 17.33 -32.43
CA ALA A 179 14.05 17.08 -33.32
C ALA A 179 13.05 18.24 -33.19
N SER A 180 13.27 19.28 -34.00
CA SER A 180 12.45 20.49 -34.00
C SER A 180 11.00 20.17 -34.40
N LYS A 181 10.07 21.08 -34.07
CA LYS A 181 8.66 21.01 -34.50
C LYS A 181 8.47 20.96 -36.02
N GLU A 182 9.51 21.21 -36.83
CA GLU A 182 9.43 21.12 -38.29
C GLU A 182 9.08 19.70 -38.78
N TYR A 183 9.28 18.68 -37.93
CA TYR A 183 8.99 17.28 -38.24
C TYR A 183 7.61 16.80 -37.76
N GLY A 184 6.80 17.65 -37.09
CA GLY A 184 5.43 17.32 -36.70
C GLY A 184 4.97 17.91 -35.36
N ARG A 185 3.70 17.65 -35.02
CA ARG A 185 3.11 18.00 -33.71
C ARG A 185 3.47 16.93 -32.68
N ALA A 186 3.83 17.37 -31.46
CA ALA A 186 4.00 16.46 -30.33
C ALA A 186 2.71 15.70 -30.01
N PRO A 187 2.77 14.37 -29.84
CA PRO A 187 1.60 13.57 -29.54
C PRO A 187 1.00 13.93 -28.16
N GLY A 188 -0.32 13.79 -28.04
CA GLY A 188 -1.02 13.84 -26.76
C GLY A 188 -0.76 12.59 -25.92
N ALA A 189 -1.05 12.68 -24.62
CA ALA A 189 -0.75 11.61 -23.67
C ALA A 189 -1.33 10.24 -24.08
N TRP A 190 -2.54 10.24 -24.63
CA TRP A 190 -3.28 9.04 -25.07
C TRP A 190 -3.06 8.66 -26.53
N GLU A 191 -2.32 9.46 -27.32
CA GLU A 191 -2.00 9.17 -28.73
C GLU A 191 -0.75 8.27 -28.85
N VAL A 192 0.03 8.15 -27.78
CA VAL A 192 1.25 7.32 -27.72
C VAL A 192 0.91 5.86 -27.44
N ASP A 193 1.43 4.93 -28.23
CA ASP A 193 1.32 3.50 -27.94
C ASP A 193 2.31 3.10 -26.84
N MET A 194 1.82 2.41 -25.82
CA MET A 194 2.59 1.96 -24.64
C MET A 194 2.40 0.46 -24.39
N ARG A 195 1.97 -0.30 -25.41
CA ARG A 195 1.75 -1.75 -25.32
C ARG A 195 2.98 -2.52 -24.87
N ASP A 196 4.17 -2.12 -25.31
CA ASP A 196 5.42 -2.79 -24.94
C ASP A 196 5.75 -2.64 -23.45
N GLU A 197 5.24 -1.58 -22.82
CA GLU A 197 5.39 -1.32 -21.39
C GLU A 197 4.19 -1.80 -20.56
N PHE A 198 3.17 -2.38 -21.19
CA PHE A 198 1.95 -2.79 -20.51
C PHE A 198 2.24 -3.94 -19.52
N PRO A 199 1.96 -3.80 -18.22
CA PRO A 199 2.23 -4.84 -17.24
C PRO A 199 1.17 -5.95 -17.27
N LEU A 200 1.42 -7.04 -16.54
CA LEU A 200 0.39 -8.03 -16.27
C LEU A 200 -0.82 -7.39 -15.57
N LEU A 201 -2.03 -7.83 -15.91
CA LEU A 201 -3.25 -7.34 -15.28
C LEU A 201 -3.21 -7.53 -13.77
N PHE A 202 -3.77 -6.55 -13.05
CA PHE A 202 -3.80 -6.49 -11.59
C PHE A 202 -2.41 -6.39 -10.92
N THR A 203 -1.40 -5.92 -11.64
CA THR A 203 -0.13 -5.50 -11.02
C THR A 203 -0.41 -4.38 -10.01
N PRO A 204 0.14 -4.43 -8.78
CA PRO A 204 -0.15 -3.42 -7.76
C PRO A 204 0.16 -2.01 -8.24
N ARG A 205 1.38 -1.78 -8.74
CA ARG A 205 1.85 -0.51 -9.34
C ARG A 205 2.95 -0.77 -10.38
N LYS A 206 2.91 -0.05 -11.50
CA LYS A 206 4.01 0.12 -12.46
C LYS A 206 4.00 1.56 -12.98
N GLU A 207 5.17 2.16 -13.16
CA GLU A 207 5.35 3.45 -13.84
C GLU A 207 6.30 3.27 -15.03
N ALA A 208 5.98 3.91 -16.16
CA ALA A 208 6.87 4.05 -17.30
C ALA A 208 6.97 5.52 -17.70
N ARG A 209 8.15 5.91 -18.20
CA ARG A 209 8.44 7.29 -18.64
C ARG A 209 8.98 7.27 -20.06
N LEU A 210 8.45 8.14 -20.91
CA LEU A 210 8.88 8.27 -22.29
C LEU A 210 9.01 9.74 -22.67
N LYS A 211 10.22 10.16 -23.07
CA LYS A 211 10.45 11.49 -23.65
C LYS A 211 9.77 11.55 -25.01
N LEU A 212 8.85 12.49 -25.19
CA LEU A 212 8.01 12.55 -26.39
C LEU A 212 8.80 13.10 -27.58
N PRO A 213 8.75 12.42 -28.75
CA PRO A 213 9.32 12.97 -29.97
C PRO A 213 8.58 14.25 -30.38
N PHE A 214 9.30 15.15 -31.05
CA PHE A 214 8.77 16.42 -31.59
C PHE A 214 8.15 17.36 -30.55
N SER A 215 8.39 17.11 -29.25
CA SER A 215 7.97 17.96 -28.15
C SER A 215 9.01 19.01 -27.75
N GLN A 216 10.21 18.91 -28.34
CA GLN A 216 11.34 19.75 -28.04
C GLN A 216 11.18 21.17 -28.59
N ARG A 217 11.48 22.16 -27.77
CA ARG A 217 11.60 23.56 -28.19
C ARG A 217 12.71 24.25 -27.41
N VAL A 218 13.40 25.17 -28.06
CA VAL A 218 14.41 26.00 -27.41
C VAL A 218 13.83 27.39 -27.21
N GLU A 219 13.96 27.90 -25.99
CA GLU A 219 13.62 29.28 -25.67
C GLU A 219 14.80 29.97 -25.00
N ASN A 220 14.88 31.29 -25.16
CA ASN A 220 15.88 32.07 -24.44
C ASN A 220 15.64 31.96 -22.94
N CYS A 221 16.71 31.77 -22.18
CA CYS A 221 16.64 31.73 -20.73
C CYS A 221 16.13 33.08 -20.21
N GLY A 222 14.95 33.08 -19.57
CA GLY A 222 14.33 34.30 -19.03
C GLY A 222 15.24 35.05 -18.04
N ASP A 223 15.95 34.33 -17.18
CA ASP A 223 16.77 34.90 -16.10
C ASP A 223 17.97 35.72 -16.61
N CYS A 224 18.57 35.34 -17.75
CA CYS A 224 19.66 36.08 -18.37
C CYS A 224 19.26 36.75 -19.69
N SER A 225 17.99 36.62 -20.08
CA SER A 225 17.44 37.13 -21.34
C SER A 225 18.26 36.70 -22.57
N GLY A 226 18.71 35.44 -22.62
CA GLY A 226 19.52 34.95 -23.74
C GLY A 226 21.04 35.18 -23.61
N ARG A 227 21.52 35.94 -22.62
CA ARG A 227 22.94 36.35 -22.54
C ARG A 227 23.88 35.28 -22.01
N GLY A 228 23.37 34.26 -21.31
CA GLY A 228 24.20 33.27 -20.60
C GLY A 228 24.85 33.80 -19.31
N GLU A 229 24.92 35.12 -19.11
CA GLU A 229 25.47 35.74 -17.92
C GLU A 229 24.43 36.62 -17.20
N VAL A 230 24.52 36.67 -15.87
CA VAL A 230 23.70 37.53 -14.99
C VAL A 230 24.61 38.46 -14.19
N LEU A 231 24.05 39.58 -13.72
CA LEU A 231 24.77 40.49 -12.84
C LEU A 231 25.21 39.76 -11.58
N CYS A 232 26.48 39.93 -11.19
CA CYS A 232 27.02 39.39 -9.95
C CYS A 232 26.23 40.00 -8.77
N PRO A 233 25.43 39.21 -8.03
CA PRO A 233 24.56 39.76 -6.98
C PRO A 233 25.34 40.50 -5.90
N PRO A 234 26.49 39.99 -5.40
CA PRO A 234 27.33 40.74 -4.46
C PRO A 234 27.84 42.07 -5.02
N CYS A 235 28.12 42.17 -6.33
CA CYS A 235 28.61 43.41 -6.92
C CYS A 235 27.52 44.44 -7.20
N HIS A 236 26.25 44.03 -7.27
CA HIS A 236 25.14 44.88 -7.69
C HIS A 236 23.99 44.94 -6.66
N ALA A 237 24.21 44.47 -5.43
CA ALA A 237 23.20 44.48 -4.37
C ALA A 237 22.66 45.88 -4.02
N ASP A 238 23.50 46.90 -4.19
CA ASP A 238 23.24 48.32 -3.89
C ASP A 238 22.95 49.17 -5.14
N VAL A 239 22.75 48.52 -6.28
CA VAL A 239 22.63 49.16 -7.59
C VAL A 239 21.21 48.94 -8.13
N ALA A 240 20.62 49.99 -8.71
CA ALA A 240 19.28 49.89 -9.31
C ALA A 240 19.24 48.80 -10.39
N PRO A 241 18.12 48.06 -10.53
CA PRO A 241 17.98 47.05 -11.59
C PRO A 241 18.34 47.62 -12.97
N GLY A 242 19.18 46.90 -13.72
CA GLY A 242 19.59 47.30 -15.07
C GLY A 242 20.86 48.17 -15.15
N GLN A 243 21.45 48.59 -14.04
CA GLN A 243 22.75 49.26 -14.05
C GLN A 243 23.89 48.24 -13.89
N PHE A 244 24.79 48.22 -14.87
CA PHE A 244 26.00 47.38 -14.86
C PHE A 244 27.21 48.18 -14.38
N ARG A 245 27.91 47.67 -13.36
CA ARG A 245 29.13 48.25 -12.79
C ARG A 245 30.27 47.22 -12.80
N PRO A 246 31.11 47.20 -13.85
CA PRO A 246 32.30 46.37 -13.87
C PRO A 246 33.37 46.92 -12.92
N GLY A 247 34.35 46.09 -12.58
CA GLY A 247 35.53 46.52 -11.81
C GLY A 247 35.30 46.72 -10.32
N ARG A 248 34.16 46.31 -9.76
CA ARG A 248 33.93 46.48 -8.31
C ARG A 248 34.91 45.64 -7.51
N THR A 249 35.65 46.31 -6.64
CA THR A 249 36.60 45.70 -5.69
C THR A 249 36.20 46.07 -4.26
N SER A 250 36.48 45.20 -3.30
CA SER A 250 36.35 45.53 -1.88
C SER A 250 37.67 46.05 -1.32
N LYS A 251 37.63 46.94 -0.32
CA LYS A 251 38.86 47.34 0.37
C LYS A 251 39.47 46.12 1.05
N CYS A 252 40.78 45.95 0.94
CA CYS A 252 41.46 44.90 1.67
C CYS A 252 41.32 45.17 3.17
N THR A 253 40.75 44.21 3.91
CA THR A 253 40.50 44.36 5.34
C THR A 253 41.77 44.33 6.18
N VAL A 254 42.86 43.76 5.66
CA VAL A 254 44.15 43.63 6.37
C VAL A 254 44.95 44.93 6.33
N CYS A 255 45.00 45.61 5.18
CA CYS A 255 45.71 46.88 5.04
C CYS A 255 44.76 48.09 4.98
N HIS A 256 43.46 47.90 5.21
CA HIS A 256 42.41 48.92 5.15
C HIS A 256 42.41 49.81 3.89
N GLY A 257 42.81 49.27 2.73
CA GLY A 257 42.93 50.06 1.49
C GLY A 257 44.33 50.54 1.13
N ARG A 258 45.31 50.42 2.03
CA ARG A 258 46.64 51.03 1.87
C ARG A 258 47.60 50.28 0.93
N GLY A 259 47.39 48.98 0.75
CA GLY A 259 48.33 48.10 0.03
C GLY A 259 49.56 47.71 0.83
N LEU A 260 49.82 48.41 1.93
CA LEU A 260 50.97 48.23 2.82
C LEU A 260 50.50 47.96 4.26
N ILE A 261 51.31 47.21 5.01
CA ILE A 261 51.14 46.95 6.45
C ILE A 261 52.28 47.68 7.16
N ALA A 262 51.92 48.64 8.02
CA ALA A 262 52.86 49.43 8.81
C ALA A 262 53.28 48.66 10.07
N HIS A 263 54.58 48.65 10.34
CA HIS A 263 55.19 48.02 11.52
C HIS A 263 55.54 49.05 12.60
N HIS A 264 55.71 48.58 13.83
CA HIS A 264 56.04 49.43 14.98
C HIS A 264 57.43 50.08 14.87
N ASP A 265 58.32 49.54 14.05
CA ASP A 265 59.66 50.09 13.76
C ASP A 265 59.65 51.19 12.68
N GLY A 266 58.48 51.54 12.15
CA GLY A 266 58.30 52.53 11.09
C GLY A 266 58.54 52.01 9.67
N SER A 267 58.80 50.71 9.50
CA SER A 267 58.88 50.08 8.17
C SER A 267 57.49 49.70 7.63
N ASP A 268 57.34 49.78 6.31
CA ASP A 268 56.14 49.32 5.61
C ASP A 268 56.46 48.03 4.83
N THR A 269 55.60 47.02 4.94
CA THR A 269 55.70 45.80 4.12
C THR A 269 54.50 45.68 3.20
N GLU A 270 54.72 45.07 2.03
CA GLU A 270 53.64 44.83 1.08
C GLU A 270 52.59 43.88 1.67
N CYS A 271 51.33 44.29 1.62
CA CYS A 271 50.23 43.47 2.09
C CYS A 271 50.06 42.24 1.19
N GLN A 272 50.50 41.08 1.66
CA GLN A 272 50.45 39.82 0.91
C GLN A 272 49.03 39.41 0.50
N ARG A 273 48.01 39.81 1.27
CA ARG A 273 46.61 39.49 0.97
C ARG A 273 46.09 40.19 -0.29
N CYS A 274 46.52 41.41 -0.56
CA CYS A 274 46.10 42.17 -1.75
C CYS A 274 47.25 42.40 -2.75
N GLN A 275 48.45 41.91 -2.46
CA GLN A 275 49.66 42.08 -3.27
C GLN A 275 49.88 43.57 -3.62
N GLY A 276 49.92 44.40 -2.58
CA GLY A 276 50.19 45.84 -2.75
C GLY A 276 49.02 46.67 -3.31
N ARG A 277 47.93 46.05 -3.80
CA ARG A 277 46.83 46.79 -4.48
C ARG A 277 45.89 47.56 -3.55
N GLY A 278 45.89 47.25 -2.25
CA GLY A 278 44.96 47.81 -1.27
C GLY A 278 43.50 47.37 -1.42
N SER A 279 43.16 46.65 -2.49
CA SER A 279 41.82 46.20 -2.81
C SER A 279 41.82 44.72 -3.21
N LEU A 280 40.68 44.07 -3.02
CA LEU A 280 40.45 42.66 -3.35
C LEU A 280 39.39 42.58 -4.44
N PHE A 281 39.63 41.72 -5.42
CA PHE A 281 38.63 41.43 -6.44
C PHE A 281 37.41 40.75 -5.82
N CYS A 282 36.25 40.92 -6.44
CA CYS A 282 35.07 40.16 -6.04
C CYS A 282 35.32 38.68 -6.36
N PHE A 283 35.34 37.81 -5.35
CA PHE A 283 35.59 36.38 -5.52
C PHE A 283 34.58 35.68 -6.44
N HIS A 284 33.33 36.16 -6.50
CA HIS A 284 32.28 35.53 -7.31
C HIS A 284 32.39 35.81 -8.81
N CYS A 285 32.83 37.01 -9.21
CA CYS A 285 32.90 37.42 -10.62
C CYS A 285 34.31 37.82 -11.10
N ASN A 286 35.30 37.70 -10.22
CA ASN A 286 36.65 38.24 -10.40
C ASN A 286 36.64 39.72 -10.84
N SER A 287 35.76 40.51 -10.22
CA SER A 287 35.49 41.91 -10.56
C SER A 287 35.01 42.20 -11.99
N ARG A 288 34.62 41.18 -12.79
CA ARG A 288 33.96 41.38 -14.10
C ARG A 288 32.55 41.95 -13.96
N GLY A 289 31.93 41.78 -12.79
CA GLY A 289 30.55 42.21 -12.52
C GLY A 289 29.48 41.26 -13.07
N LEU A 290 29.87 40.23 -13.83
CA LEU A 290 28.99 39.21 -14.39
C LEU A 290 29.37 37.83 -13.88
N VAL A 291 28.39 36.98 -13.69
CA VAL A 291 28.55 35.56 -13.35
C VAL A 291 27.74 34.70 -14.31
N LYS A 292 28.18 33.46 -14.50
CA LYS A 292 27.49 32.46 -15.30
C LYS A 292 26.06 32.31 -14.79
N CYS A 293 25.08 32.35 -15.69
CA CYS A 293 23.69 32.07 -15.35
C CYS A 293 23.56 30.59 -14.97
N LEU A 294 23.14 30.32 -13.73
CA LEU A 294 23.01 28.95 -13.22
C LEU A 294 21.90 28.16 -13.93
N LYS A 295 20.79 28.83 -14.27
CA LYS A 295 19.61 28.17 -14.86
C LYS A 295 19.87 27.57 -16.23
N CYS A 296 20.57 28.29 -17.10
CA CYS A 296 20.94 27.82 -18.44
C CYS A 296 22.39 27.36 -18.54
N ASP A 297 23.06 27.20 -17.40
CA ASP A 297 24.49 26.90 -17.31
C ASP A 297 25.34 27.69 -18.32
N GLY A 298 25.14 29.01 -18.39
CA GLY A 298 25.93 29.88 -19.27
C GLY A 298 25.59 29.84 -20.76
N HIS A 299 24.71 28.94 -21.20
CA HIS A 299 24.39 28.79 -22.63
C HIS A 299 23.38 29.82 -23.15
N GLY A 300 22.70 30.54 -22.27
CA GLY A 300 21.71 31.57 -22.64
C GLY A 300 20.37 31.01 -23.11
N ALA A 301 20.25 29.72 -23.40
CA ALA A 301 19.04 29.08 -23.87
C ALA A 301 18.68 27.84 -23.03
N LEU A 302 17.40 27.50 -23.02
CA LEU A 302 16.83 26.33 -22.34
C LEU A 302 16.10 25.46 -23.37
N LEU A 303 16.34 24.15 -23.28
CA LEU A 303 15.63 23.14 -24.03
C LEU A 303 14.46 22.64 -23.18
N TYR A 304 13.26 22.87 -23.66
CA TYR A 304 12.03 22.33 -23.10
C TYR A 304 11.65 21.08 -23.86
N SER A 305 11.27 20.03 -23.15
CA SER A 305 10.76 18.79 -23.73
C SER A 305 9.61 18.25 -22.89
N ARG A 306 8.76 17.41 -23.47
CA ARG A 306 7.68 16.77 -22.71
C ARG A 306 8.00 15.31 -22.47
N THR A 307 7.76 14.86 -21.25
CA THR A 307 7.84 13.45 -20.87
C THR A 307 6.46 12.96 -20.51
N LEU A 308 6.04 11.88 -21.19
CA LEU A 308 4.86 11.12 -20.85
C LEU A 308 5.18 10.21 -19.68
N ILE A 309 4.37 10.31 -18.62
CA ILE A 309 4.40 9.39 -17.49
C ILE A 309 3.12 8.56 -17.55
N VAL A 310 3.26 7.24 -17.63
CA VAL A 310 2.14 6.30 -17.59
C VAL A 310 2.22 5.48 -16.33
N ARG A 311 1.13 5.42 -15.58
CA ARG A 311 1.02 4.67 -14.33
C ARG A 311 -0.10 3.65 -14.43
N TRP A 312 0.25 2.40 -14.21
CA TRP A 312 -0.71 1.32 -14.02
C TRP A 312 -0.80 0.99 -12.54
N SER A 313 -2.02 0.86 -12.03
CA SER A 313 -2.21 0.45 -10.64
C SER A 313 -3.51 -0.31 -10.45
N THR A 314 -3.57 -1.08 -9.37
CA THR A 314 -4.77 -1.82 -8.96
C THR A 314 -5.37 -1.18 -7.73
N LEU A 315 -6.57 -0.64 -7.86
CA LEU A 315 -7.39 -0.20 -6.73
C LEU A 315 -8.13 -1.41 -6.18
N VAL A 316 -8.02 -1.66 -4.88
CA VAL A 316 -8.64 -2.83 -4.23
C VAL A 316 -9.70 -2.36 -3.26
N ASN A 317 -10.97 -2.71 -3.51
CA ASN A 317 -12.01 -2.62 -2.50
C ASN A 317 -12.22 -4.02 -1.90
N LYS A 318 -12.04 -4.16 -0.59
CA LYS A 318 -12.21 -5.41 0.15
C LYS A 318 -13.25 -5.22 1.24
N LYS A 319 -14.20 -6.15 1.33
CA LYS A 319 -15.18 -6.18 2.41
C LYS A 319 -15.23 -7.57 3.01
N VAL A 320 -15.32 -7.63 4.33
CA VAL A 320 -15.42 -8.87 5.10
C VAL A 320 -16.78 -8.91 5.78
N SER A 321 -17.47 -10.04 5.68
CA SER A 321 -18.69 -10.34 6.43
C SER A 321 -18.43 -11.60 7.24
N ALA A 322 -18.38 -11.46 8.55
CA ALA A 322 -18.05 -12.54 9.48
C ALA A 322 -19.05 -12.54 10.64
N SER A 323 -19.30 -13.70 11.23
CA SER A 323 -20.08 -13.78 12.47
C SER A 323 -19.31 -13.13 13.63
N SER A 324 -20.01 -12.73 14.70
CA SER A 324 -19.38 -12.15 15.89
C SER A 324 -18.31 -13.06 16.52
N TYR A 325 -18.44 -14.37 16.36
CA TYR A 325 -17.47 -15.36 16.84
C TYR A 325 -16.26 -15.45 15.93
N ALA A 326 -16.46 -15.39 14.61
CA ALA A 326 -15.38 -15.39 13.63
C ALA A 326 -14.48 -14.15 13.77
N ALA A 327 -15.02 -13.01 14.21
CA ALA A 327 -14.27 -11.79 14.49
C ALA A 327 -13.24 -11.92 15.64
N SER A 328 -13.28 -13.02 16.41
CA SER A 328 -12.27 -13.31 17.45
C SER A 328 -11.01 -14.00 16.91
N VAL A 329 -11.06 -14.48 15.66
CA VAL A 329 -9.90 -15.00 14.92
C VAL A 329 -9.20 -13.80 14.26
N PRO A 330 -7.89 -13.60 14.48
CA PRO A 330 -7.20 -12.42 13.97
C PRO A 330 -7.02 -12.45 12.44
N ASP A 331 -6.89 -11.25 11.86
CA ASP A 331 -6.91 -11.04 10.40
C ASP A 331 -5.74 -11.71 9.67
N ASP A 332 -4.59 -11.86 10.31
CA ASP A 332 -3.42 -12.58 9.81
C ASP A 332 -3.73 -14.05 9.56
N VAL A 333 -4.36 -14.73 10.53
CA VAL A 333 -4.81 -16.13 10.39
C VAL A 333 -5.83 -16.25 9.25
N PHE A 334 -6.73 -15.28 9.08
CA PHE A 334 -7.67 -15.26 7.96
C PHE A 334 -7.04 -15.00 6.59
N ASN A 335 -5.95 -14.24 6.54
CA ASN A 335 -5.27 -13.92 5.29
C ASN A 335 -4.37 -15.08 4.83
N GLU A 336 -3.87 -15.89 5.76
CA GLU A 336 -3.02 -17.06 5.48
C GLU A 336 -3.84 -18.35 5.25
N ALA A 337 -5.02 -18.46 5.86
CA ALA A 337 -5.88 -19.63 5.74
C ALA A 337 -6.32 -19.93 4.30
N SER A 338 -6.35 -21.21 3.95
CA SER A 338 -6.86 -21.68 2.65
C SER A 338 -8.37 -21.42 2.53
N THR A 339 -8.80 -20.81 1.43
CA THR A 339 -10.16 -20.27 1.23
C THR A 339 -10.91 -20.98 0.10
N VAL A 340 -12.23 -21.06 0.17
CA VAL A 340 -13.09 -21.51 -0.93
C VAL A 340 -13.47 -20.35 -1.83
N GLN A 341 -13.23 -20.46 -3.14
CA GLN A 341 -13.69 -19.44 -4.09
C GLN A 341 -15.17 -19.68 -4.46
N LEU A 342 -16.06 -18.80 -4.00
CA LEU A 342 -17.50 -18.88 -4.30
C LEU A 342 -17.87 -18.28 -5.65
N TYR A 343 -17.17 -17.20 -6.02
CA TYR A 343 -17.39 -16.49 -7.27
C TYR A 343 -16.10 -15.82 -7.72
N ALA A 344 -15.83 -15.87 -9.02
CA ALA A 344 -14.83 -15.04 -9.65
C ALA A 344 -15.30 -14.64 -11.04
N ASN A 345 -15.17 -13.35 -11.33
CA ASN A 345 -15.44 -12.81 -12.65
C ASN A 345 -14.41 -11.73 -12.97
N GLN A 346 -14.02 -11.66 -14.23
CA GLN A 346 -13.12 -10.65 -14.76
C GLN A 346 -13.74 -10.07 -16.03
N ALA A 347 -13.93 -8.76 -16.04
CA ALA A 347 -14.56 -8.03 -17.15
C ALA A 347 -14.07 -6.58 -17.17
N ASN A 348 -14.26 -5.85 -18.29
CA ASN A 348 -13.93 -4.43 -18.34
C ASN A 348 -14.69 -3.62 -17.27
N GLN A 349 -15.94 -4.00 -17.02
CA GLN A 349 -16.76 -3.52 -15.91
C GLN A 349 -17.50 -4.72 -15.31
N CYS A 350 -17.24 -4.97 -14.03
CA CYS A 350 -17.97 -5.99 -13.28
C CYS A 350 -19.31 -5.44 -12.81
N LYS A 351 -20.24 -6.35 -12.50
CA LYS A 351 -21.50 -6.03 -11.83
C LYS A 351 -21.60 -6.80 -10.52
N PRO A 352 -22.37 -6.30 -9.53
CA PRO A 352 -22.74 -7.09 -8.37
C PRO A 352 -23.36 -8.41 -8.80
N VAL A 353 -23.04 -9.48 -8.09
CA VAL A 353 -23.65 -10.79 -8.29
C VAL A 353 -24.79 -10.98 -7.28
N ILE A 354 -25.87 -11.60 -7.73
CA ILE A 354 -27.01 -11.95 -6.88
C ILE A 354 -26.94 -13.45 -6.62
N PHE A 355 -26.89 -13.83 -5.34
CA PHE A 355 -27.02 -15.21 -4.88
C PHE A 355 -28.48 -15.43 -4.48
N PRO A 356 -29.26 -16.23 -5.24
CA PRO A 356 -30.70 -16.35 -5.03
C PRO A 356 -31.08 -16.79 -3.61
N ASN A 357 -30.20 -17.54 -2.94
CA ASN A 357 -30.47 -18.04 -1.59
C ASN A 357 -29.38 -17.67 -0.58
N SER A 358 -28.68 -16.57 -0.85
CA SER A 358 -27.89 -15.88 0.16
C SER A 358 -28.01 -14.38 -0.01
N TYR A 359 -28.90 -13.78 0.78
CA TYR A 359 -29.03 -12.33 0.82
C TYR A 359 -27.73 -11.69 1.34
N GLY A 360 -27.08 -12.29 2.34
CA GLY A 360 -25.81 -11.79 2.89
C GLY A 360 -24.70 -11.67 1.85
N LEU A 361 -24.52 -12.69 1.00
CA LEU A 361 -23.54 -12.66 -0.09
C LEU A 361 -23.92 -11.67 -1.20
N SER A 362 -25.21 -11.56 -1.52
CA SER A 362 -25.72 -10.58 -2.49
C SER A 362 -25.48 -9.14 -2.00
N LYS A 363 -25.74 -8.87 -0.72
CA LYS A 363 -25.47 -7.59 -0.07
C LYS A 363 -23.98 -7.29 0.00
N LEU A 364 -23.16 -8.27 0.42
CA LEU A 364 -21.70 -8.15 0.41
C LEU A 364 -21.19 -7.77 -0.98
N SER A 365 -21.69 -8.44 -2.02
CA SER A 365 -21.35 -8.12 -3.40
C SER A 365 -21.76 -6.69 -3.76
N ALA A 366 -23.02 -6.31 -3.53
CA ALA A 366 -23.52 -4.96 -3.84
C ALA A 366 -22.71 -3.86 -3.13
N ASP A 367 -22.36 -4.07 -1.87
CA ASP A 367 -21.61 -3.12 -1.06
C ASP A 367 -20.21 -2.83 -1.63
N LEU A 368 -19.55 -3.81 -2.27
CA LEU A 368 -18.27 -3.60 -2.94
C LEU A 368 -18.35 -2.57 -4.07
N PHE A 369 -19.51 -2.45 -4.72
CA PHE A 369 -19.73 -1.51 -5.81
C PHE A 369 -20.23 -0.16 -5.31
N THR A 370 -21.02 -0.14 -4.23
CA THR A 370 -21.51 1.10 -3.61
C THR A 370 -20.38 1.92 -2.99
N TYR A 371 -19.43 1.26 -2.33
CA TYR A 371 -18.34 1.90 -1.59
C TYR A 371 -16.98 1.69 -2.26
N ASN A 372 -16.95 1.60 -3.59
CA ASN A 372 -15.70 1.42 -4.31
C ASN A 372 -14.78 2.64 -4.16
N SER A 373 -13.47 2.39 -4.28
CA SER A 373 -12.51 3.50 -4.31
C SER A 373 -12.79 4.39 -5.52
N PRO A 374 -12.82 5.73 -5.34
CA PRO A 374 -13.05 6.63 -6.44
C PRO A 374 -11.94 6.49 -7.48
N ILE A 375 -12.35 6.32 -8.74
CA ILE A 375 -11.42 6.26 -9.85
C ILE A 375 -10.91 7.68 -10.12
N PRO A 376 -9.59 7.92 -10.20
CA PRO A 376 -9.06 9.23 -10.53
C PRO A 376 -9.64 9.74 -11.86
N PRO A 377 -10.01 11.03 -11.98
CA PRO A 377 -10.61 11.56 -13.21
C PRO A 377 -9.72 11.44 -14.45
N ALA A 378 -8.40 11.40 -14.27
CA ALA A 378 -7.41 11.23 -15.33
C ALA A 378 -7.16 9.75 -15.70
N ALA A 379 -7.77 8.80 -14.98
CA ALA A 379 -7.57 7.38 -15.18
C ALA A 379 -8.55 6.78 -16.19
N ARG A 380 -8.10 5.77 -16.93
CA ARG A 380 -8.95 4.83 -17.67
C ARG A 380 -8.99 3.49 -16.95
N VAL A 381 -10.19 2.96 -16.75
CA VAL A 381 -10.36 1.58 -16.26
C VAL A 381 -10.06 0.62 -17.40
N ILE A 382 -9.11 -0.28 -17.19
CA ILE A 382 -8.75 -1.31 -18.15
C ILE A 382 -9.57 -2.56 -17.90
N CYS A 383 -9.59 -3.02 -16.65
CA CYS A 383 -10.22 -4.27 -16.28
C CYS A 383 -10.62 -4.27 -14.80
N GLN A 384 -11.68 -4.98 -14.48
CA GLN A 384 -12.11 -5.25 -13.13
C GLN A 384 -12.11 -6.76 -12.86
N ARG A 385 -11.75 -7.14 -11.64
CA ARG A 385 -11.85 -8.50 -11.14
C ARG A 385 -12.65 -8.49 -9.84
N HIS A 386 -13.76 -9.22 -9.84
CA HIS A 386 -14.67 -9.34 -8.72
C HIS A 386 -14.62 -10.77 -8.22
N GLN A 387 -14.24 -10.94 -6.95
CA GLN A 387 -14.13 -12.25 -6.33
C GLN A 387 -14.81 -12.27 -4.98
N LEU A 388 -15.53 -13.36 -4.71
CA LEU A 388 -16.08 -13.66 -3.41
C LEU A 388 -15.50 -14.99 -2.96
N ARG A 389 -14.95 -15.00 -1.75
CA ARG A 389 -14.32 -16.16 -1.12
C ARG A 389 -14.95 -16.41 0.24
N MET A 390 -14.92 -17.65 0.68
CA MET A 390 -15.34 -18.08 2.00
C MET A 390 -14.16 -18.71 2.72
N ASN A 391 -13.91 -18.23 3.94
CA ASN A 391 -13.01 -18.84 4.90
C ASN A 391 -13.87 -19.71 5.82
N PRO A 392 -13.79 -21.05 5.70
CA PRO A 392 -14.49 -21.92 6.62
C PRO A 392 -13.93 -21.72 8.02
N VAL A 393 -14.81 -21.53 8.99
CA VAL A 393 -14.43 -21.41 10.40
C VAL A 393 -15.43 -22.22 11.21
N THR A 394 -14.93 -23.14 12.02
CA THR A 394 -15.76 -23.91 12.94
C THR A 394 -15.35 -23.60 14.36
N ARG A 395 -16.26 -23.01 15.14
CA ARG A 395 -16.07 -22.81 16.58
C ARG A 395 -16.47 -24.08 17.32
N VAL A 396 -15.62 -24.53 18.22
CA VAL A 396 -15.84 -25.71 19.04
C VAL A 396 -15.75 -25.33 20.51
N VAL A 397 -16.75 -25.73 21.29
CA VAL A 397 -16.80 -25.51 22.74
C VAL A 397 -16.73 -26.85 23.44
N MET A 398 -15.74 -27.02 24.33
CA MET A 398 -15.56 -28.21 25.16
C MET A 398 -15.71 -27.85 26.63
N ALA A 399 -16.33 -28.72 27.41
CA ALA A 399 -16.53 -28.48 28.84
C ALA A 399 -16.59 -29.76 29.66
N ASP A 400 -15.98 -29.73 30.84
CA ASP A 400 -16.00 -30.78 31.84
C ASP A 400 -16.18 -30.17 33.23
N GLY A 401 -17.29 -30.50 33.90
CA GLY A 401 -17.73 -29.80 35.11
C GLY A 401 -17.97 -28.31 34.87
N GLU A 402 -17.40 -27.46 35.72
CA GLU A 402 -17.50 -25.99 35.63
C GLU A 402 -16.47 -25.36 34.68
N LYS A 403 -15.52 -26.14 34.17
CA LYS A 403 -14.47 -25.62 33.28
C LYS A 403 -14.89 -25.80 31.83
N SER A 404 -14.64 -24.78 31.03
CA SER A 404 -14.86 -24.82 29.58
C SER A 404 -13.78 -24.04 28.85
N PHE A 405 -13.55 -24.39 27.60
CA PHE A 405 -12.75 -23.61 26.67
C PHE A 405 -13.32 -23.74 25.26
N GLU A 406 -12.90 -22.83 24.40
CA GLU A 406 -13.25 -22.83 23.00
C GLU A 406 -12.03 -22.72 22.13
N PHE A 407 -12.15 -23.24 20.92
CA PHE A 407 -11.15 -23.10 19.86
C PHE A 407 -11.85 -23.04 18.51
N PHE A 408 -11.08 -22.68 17.50
CA PHE A 408 -11.54 -22.50 16.14
C PHE A 408 -10.73 -23.40 15.21
N VAL A 409 -11.40 -24.08 14.30
CA VAL A 409 -10.79 -24.70 13.13
C VAL A 409 -10.94 -23.73 11.98
N VAL A 410 -9.84 -23.30 11.36
CA VAL A 410 -9.82 -22.23 10.36
C VAL A 410 -9.27 -22.74 9.03
N GLY A 411 -9.94 -22.38 7.95
CA GLY A 411 -9.51 -22.63 6.59
C GLY A 411 -9.63 -24.09 6.14
N LEU A 412 -9.40 -24.32 4.86
CA LEU A 412 -9.40 -25.67 4.27
C LEU A 412 -8.24 -26.55 4.79
N GLY A 413 -7.16 -25.91 5.25
CA GLY A 413 -6.04 -26.58 5.94
C GLY A 413 -6.37 -27.07 7.34
N LYS A 414 -7.56 -26.74 7.87
CA LYS A 414 -8.06 -27.15 9.20
C LYS A 414 -7.12 -26.77 10.35
N GLU A 415 -6.58 -25.55 10.30
CA GLU A 415 -5.65 -25.06 11.32
C GLU A 415 -6.38 -24.75 12.62
N ILE A 416 -5.77 -25.10 13.75
CA ILE A 416 -6.34 -24.85 15.09
C ILE A 416 -5.89 -23.48 15.61
N TYR A 417 -6.85 -22.59 15.83
CA TYR A 417 -6.66 -21.37 16.61
C TYR A 417 -7.28 -21.54 18.00
N LEU A 418 -6.44 -21.48 19.03
CA LEU A 418 -6.79 -21.75 20.41
C LEU A 418 -6.09 -20.73 21.31
N LYS A 419 -6.87 -19.88 21.99
CA LYS A 419 -6.35 -18.78 22.80
C LYS A 419 -6.25 -19.12 24.29
N ASN A 420 -7.33 -19.67 24.86
CA ASN A 420 -7.48 -19.85 26.31
C ASN A 420 -7.61 -21.34 26.69
N TYR A 421 -6.51 -22.09 26.58
CA TYR A 421 -6.53 -23.53 26.89
C TYR A 421 -6.39 -23.80 28.40
N PRO A 422 -7.18 -24.71 28.99
CA PRO A 422 -7.16 -24.99 30.43
C PRO A 422 -5.94 -25.84 30.81
N ASN A 423 -4.80 -25.18 30.91
CA ASN A 423 -3.53 -25.78 31.28
C ASN A 423 -3.42 -26.02 32.78
N GLY A 424 -2.85 -27.17 33.13
CA GLY A 424 -2.43 -27.53 34.49
C GLY A 424 -0.92 -27.68 34.52
N CYS A 425 -0.18 -26.60 34.24
CA CYS A 425 1.28 -26.65 34.32
C CYS A 425 1.69 -26.59 35.79
N SER A 426 2.11 -27.72 36.36
CA SER A 426 2.83 -27.75 37.63
C SER A 426 4.20 -27.12 37.40
N GLY A 427 4.56 -26.06 38.12
CA GLY A 427 5.67 -25.13 37.87
C GLY A 427 7.12 -25.68 37.88
N PHE A 428 7.37 -26.82 37.23
CA PHE A 428 8.65 -27.48 37.01
C PHE A 428 8.82 -27.85 35.53
N CYS A 429 8.43 -26.97 34.60
CA CYS A 429 8.66 -27.17 33.17
C CYS A 429 9.86 -26.35 32.68
N CYS A 430 10.71 -26.96 31.86
CA CYS A 430 11.94 -26.36 31.30
C CYS A 430 11.71 -25.20 30.31
N CYS A 431 10.45 -24.80 30.06
CA CYS A 431 10.06 -23.81 29.05
C CYS A 431 9.79 -22.40 29.62
N LEU A 432 10.40 -22.06 30.75
CA LEU A 432 10.18 -20.79 31.49
C LEU A 432 10.33 -19.51 30.65
N GLN A 433 10.99 -19.54 29.50
CA GLN A 433 11.11 -18.37 28.61
C GLN A 433 9.89 -18.15 27.69
N MET A 434 9.03 -19.15 27.48
CA MET A 434 7.92 -19.11 26.50
C MET A 434 6.53 -18.98 27.14
N CYS A 435 6.39 -19.18 28.46
CA CYS A 435 5.09 -19.07 29.14
C CYS A 435 4.70 -17.64 29.54
N ALA A 436 5.55 -16.64 29.29
CA ALA A 436 5.33 -15.25 29.72
C ALA A 436 4.68 -14.34 28.66
N ILE A 437 4.35 -14.88 27.48
CA ILE A 437 3.72 -14.12 26.38
C ILE A 437 2.49 -14.91 25.89
N SER A 438 1.39 -14.83 26.64
CA SER A 438 0.07 -15.30 26.20
C SER A 438 -1.02 -14.54 26.94
#